data_AF-A0A6C2TZZ5-F1
#
_entry.id   AF-A0A6C2TZZ5-F1
#
_cell.length_a   1.000
_cell.length_b   1.000
_cell.length_c   1.000
_cell.angle_alpha   90.00
_cell.angle_beta   90.00
_cell.angle_gamma   90.00
#
_symmetry.space_group_name_H-M   'P 1'
#
loop_
_entity.id
_entity.type
_entity.pdbx_description
1 polymer ?
#
loop_
_entity_poly.entity_id
_entity_poly.type
_entity_poly.pdbx_seq_one_letter_code
_entity_poly.pdbx_strand_id
1 'polypeptide(L)'
;MKKTISLGLLGLFLVGIVQADTVLFSNFNNVSNVDGVSTNTAGAIGGTINSITRTVVGDNYNFAISYTDTEGEALTFDLIVEGYTGGVITSSLTGNGTGTSGSATIGTTSAAVGEVTGGTIVGAAFGVGNSMEGTGSLKFSVANLAYKGGSATFDGFSAAFSQEYNQNNHIAVVGSGTGLFEHRWGQSSEQQLTTGDVSNLYISGATGGNDRWGVSSLDFGITTIIPEPATMGMIMASGFGIIFIRRRFMM
;
A
#
# COMPACT_ATOMS: atom_id res chain seq x y z
N MET A 1 -15.43 69.23 19.84
CA MET A 1 -15.58 67.76 19.89
C MET A 1 -14.40 67.12 19.16
N LYS A 2 -13.45 66.52 19.88
CA LYS A 2 -12.33 65.76 19.29
C LYS A 2 -12.84 64.34 18.98
N LYS A 3 -12.85 63.95 17.69
CA LYS A 3 -13.09 62.57 17.26
C LYS A 3 -11.75 61.84 17.24
N THR A 4 -11.59 60.88 18.14
CA THR A 4 -10.47 59.93 18.12
C THR A 4 -10.82 58.84 17.12
N ILE A 5 -10.07 58.76 16.01
CA ILE A 5 -10.16 57.64 15.07
C ILE A 5 -9.29 56.52 15.66
N SER A 6 -9.92 55.47 16.14
CA SER A 6 -9.24 54.22 16.49
C SER A 6 -8.90 53.50 15.18
N LEU A 7 -7.61 53.36 14.89
CA LEU A 7 -7.12 52.41 13.87
C LEU A 7 -7.28 51.02 14.47
N GLY A 8 -8.26 50.26 13.99
CA GLY A 8 -8.38 48.84 14.29
C GLY A 8 -7.16 48.11 13.76
N LEU A 9 -6.42 47.46 14.65
CA LEU A 9 -5.32 46.56 14.31
C LEU A 9 -5.91 45.38 13.53
N LEU A 10 -5.74 45.38 12.21
CA LEU A 10 -6.14 44.28 11.34
C LEU A 10 -5.16 43.13 11.57
N GLY A 11 -5.55 42.16 12.40
CA GLY A 11 -4.77 40.94 12.62
C GLY A 11 -4.73 40.11 11.34
N LEU A 12 -3.60 40.15 10.64
CA LEU A 12 -3.33 39.27 9.52
C LEU A 12 -3.00 37.87 10.07
N PHE A 13 -3.98 36.97 10.06
CA PHE A 13 -3.73 35.56 10.33
C PHE A 13 -3.07 34.95 9.09
N LEU A 14 -1.76 34.68 9.17
CA LEU A 14 -1.08 33.85 8.18
C LEU A 14 -1.36 32.37 8.53
N VAL A 15 -2.11 31.70 7.66
CA VAL A 15 -2.24 30.24 7.67
C VAL A 15 -0.94 29.68 7.09
N GLY A 16 -0.17 28.93 7.87
CA GLY A 16 0.99 28.20 7.35
C GLY A 16 0.50 27.19 6.31
N ILE A 17 1.13 27.18 5.13
CA ILE A 17 0.76 26.23 4.08
C ILE A 17 1.43 24.90 4.43
N VAL A 18 0.62 23.90 4.76
CA VAL A 18 1.12 22.53 4.94
C VAL A 18 1.17 21.89 3.56
N GLN A 19 2.35 21.45 3.11
CA GLN A 19 2.48 20.67 1.89
C GLN A 19 2.30 19.18 2.23
N ALA A 20 1.38 18.53 1.53
CA ALA A 20 1.16 17.10 1.59
C ALA A 20 1.39 16.52 0.19
N ASP A 21 2.26 15.51 0.11
CA ASP A 21 2.57 14.82 -1.14
C ASP A 21 2.26 13.32 -0.98
N THR A 22 1.66 12.71 -2.00
CA THR A 22 1.32 11.28 -2.00
C THR A 22 2.30 10.51 -2.87
N VAL A 23 2.95 9.49 -2.29
CA VAL A 23 3.78 8.51 -2.99
C VAL A 23 2.94 7.28 -3.27
N LEU A 24 2.82 6.91 -4.54
CA LEU A 24 2.10 5.71 -4.96
C LEU A 24 3.09 4.59 -5.24
N PHE A 25 2.97 3.47 -4.55
CA PHE A 25 3.71 2.25 -4.87
C PHE A 25 2.82 1.40 -5.76
N SER A 26 3.32 1.06 -6.94
CA SER A 26 2.57 0.31 -7.95
C SER A 26 3.30 -0.96 -8.35
N ASN A 27 2.52 -2.02 -8.59
CA ASN A 27 2.99 -3.35 -8.92
C ASN A 27 3.99 -3.92 -7.90
N PHE A 28 3.78 -3.63 -6.61
CA PHE A 28 4.65 -4.15 -5.56
C PHE A 28 4.56 -5.68 -5.50
N ASN A 29 5.63 -6.41 -5.79
CA ASN A 29 5.65 -7.87 -5.92
C ASN A 29 6.59 -8.60 -4.95
N ASN A 30 6.45 -9.93 -4.88
CA ASN A 30 7.31 -10.78 -4.07
C ASN A 30 8.71 -10.90 -4.69
N VAL A 31 9.64 -10.11 -4.19
CA VAL A 31 11.00 -10.06 -4.69
C VAL A 31 11.78 -11.32 -4.31
N SER A 32 12.06 -12.21 -5.29
CA SER A 32 12.48 -13.58 -4.96
C SER A 32 13.93 -13.79 -4.53
N ASN A 33 14.88 -12.84 -4.70
CA ASN A 33 16.23 -12.90 -4.07
C ASN A 33 17.24 -11.76 -4.39
N VAL A 34 16.86 -10.61 -4.94
CA VAL A 34 17.78 -9.48 -5.27
C VAL A 34 17.11 -8.16 -4.89
N ASP A 35 17.86 -7.06 -4.71
CA ASP A 35 17.30 -5.70 -4.53
C ASP A 35 16.11 -5.48 -5.48
N GLY A 36 14.89 -5.49 -4.92
CA GLY A 36 13.64 -5.52 -5.69
C GLY A 36 13.29 -4.21 -6.36
N VAL A 37 14.22 -3.26 -6.37
CA VAL A 37 14.02 -1.92 -6.88
C VAL A 37 13.62 -1.94 -8.36
N SER A 38 14.18 -2.84 -9.17
CA SER A 38 13.89 -2.90 -10.60
C SER A 38 12.53 -3.51 -10.96
N THR A 39 11.93 -4.28 -10.05
CA THR A 39 10.62 -4.94 -10.27
C THR A 39 9.46 -4.16 -9.68
N ASN A 40 9.74 -3.12 -8.91
CA ASN A 40 8.76 -2.34 -8.16
C ASN A 40 8.87 -0.86 -8.53
N THR A 41 7.75 -0.20 -8.73
CA THR A 41 7.72 1.21 -9.10
C THR A 41 7.10 2.05 -7.99
N ALA A 42 7.76 3.16 -7.63
CA ALA A 42 7.14 4.23 -6.86
C ALA A 42 6.89 5.39 -7.83
N GLY A 43 5.62 5.76 -8.01
CA GLY A 43 5.15 6.84 -8.84
C GLY A 43 4.57 8.00 -8.04
N ALA A 44 4.26 9.07 -8.79
CA ALA A 44 3.64 10.35 -8.42
C ALA A 44 4.56 11.54 -8.13
N ILE A 45 5.84 11.36 -7.77
CA ILE A 45 6.72 12.53 -7.49
C ILE A 45 8.12 12.45 -8.11
N GLY A 46 8.52 11.35 -8.76
CA GLY A 46 9.86 11.26 -9.36
C GLY A 46 11.00 11.03 -8.37
N GLY A 47 10.69 10.64 -7.13
CA GLY A 47 11.67 10.11 -6.19
C GLY A 47 12.14 8.70 -6.59
N THR A 48 12.99 8.10 -5.77
CA THR A 48 13.66 6.84 -6.08
C THR A 48 13.51 5.86 -4.93
N ILE A 49 13.09 4.63 -5.24
CA ILE A 49 13.22 3.51 -4.31
C ILE A 49 14.71 3.18 -4.21
N ASN A 50 15.29 3.37 -3.03
CA ASN A 50 16.71 3.10 -2.80
C ASN A 50 16.97 1.61 -2.60
N SER A 51 16.07 0.92 -1.88
CA SER A 51 16.22 -0.50 -1.57
C SER A 51 14.87 -1.13 -1.22
N ILE A 52 14.74 -2.42 -1.55
CA ILE A 52 13.67 -3.30 -1.04
C ILE A 52 14.36 -4.58 -0.57
N THR A 53 14.37 -4.82 0.73
CA THR A 53 15.00 -6.00 1.32
C THR A 53 13.93 -6.91 1.91
N ARG A 54 13.75 -8.08 1.31
CA ARG A 54 12.89 -9.13 1.85
C ARG A 54 13.64 -9.94 2.91
N THR A 55 13.01 -10.11 4.05
CA THR A 55 13.43 -11.03 5.12
C THR A 55 12.29 -11.96 5.47
N VAL A 56 12.63 -13.16 5.94
CA VAL A 56 11.66 -14.10 6.50
C VAL A 56 11.76 -14.01 8.01
N VAL A 57 10.69 -13.58 8.67
CA VAL A 57 10.61 -13.44 10.13
C VAL A 57 9.62 -14.47 10.65
N GLY A 58 10.13 -15.60 11.13
CA GLY A 58 9.29 -16.76 11.43
C GLY A 58 8.67 -17.31 10.15
N ASP A 59 7.34 -17.28 10.09
CA ASP A 59 6.52 -17.73 8.96
C ASP A 59 6.13 -16.59 8.00
N ASN A 60 6.46 -15.34 8.33
CA ASN A 60 6.01 -14.16 7.60
C ASN A 60 7.11 -13.59 6.70
N TYR A 61 6.71 -12.86 5.66
CA TYR A 61 7.63 -12.01 4.91
C TYR A 61 7.58 -10.59 5.46
N ASN A 62 8.76 -10.00 5.64
CA ASN A 62 8.93 -8.58 5.92
C ASN A 62 9.77 -7.96 4.82
N PHE A 63 9.21 -6.98 4.11
CA PHE A 63 9.92 -6.18 3.13
C PHE A 63 10.25 -4.84 3.75
N ALA A 64 11.53 -4.58 4.01
CA ALA A 64 12.00 -3.26 4.42
C ALA A 64 12.24 -2.39 3.18
N ILE A 65 11.53 -1.27 3.08
CA ILE A 65 11.59 -0.35 1.94
C ILE A 65 12.22 0.98 2.37
N SER A 66 13.12 1.47 1.52
CA SER A 66 13.69 2.82 1.62
C SER A 66 13.42 3.57 0.32
N TYR A 67 12.87 4.77 0.43
CA TYR A 67 12.56 5.67 -0.66
C TYR A 67 13.12 7.07 -0.35
N THR A 68 13.63 7.74 -1.37
CA THR A 68 14.03 9.16 -1.31
C THR A 68 13.10 9.94 -2.22
N ASP A 69 12.45 10.99 -1.72
CA ASP A 69 11.66 11.88 -2.57
C ASP A 69 12.54 12.79 -3.45
N THR A 70 11.91 13.67 -4.23
CA THR A 70 12.62 14.60 -5.12
C THR A 70 13.43 15.66 -4.40
N GLU A 71 13.23 15.85 -3.11
CA GLU A 71 13.93 16.85 -2.32
C GLU A 71 15.07 16.25 -1.48
N GLY A 72 15.19 14.93 -1.49
CA GLY A 72 16.25 14.19 -0.81
C GLY A 72 15.85 13.70 0.58
N GLU A 73 14.58 13.86 0.98
CA GLU A 73 14.06 13.38 2.25
C GLU A 73 13.74 11.89 2.16
N ALA A 74 14.07 11.16 3.23
CA ALA A 74 13.95 9.71 3.28
C ALA A 74 12.61 9.29 3.89
N LEU A 75 11.93 8.36 3.22
CA LEU A 75 10.78 7.59 3.68
C LEU A 75 11.21 6.14 3.87
N THR A 76 10.96 5.57 5.04
CA THR A 76 11.21 4.14 5.32
C THR A 76 9.97 3.50 5.91
N PHE A 77 9.68 2.26 5.53
CA PHE A 77 8.59 1.48 6.08
C PHE A 77 8.80 -0.01 5.81
N ASP A 78 8.03 -0.83 6.52
CA ASP A 78 7.98 -2.27 6.35
C ASP A 78 6.63 -2.66 5.75
N LEU A 79 6.65 -3.45 4.66
CA LEU A 79 5.47 -4.18 4.22
C LEU A 79 5.55 -5.61 4.77
N ILE A 80 4.60 -5.95 5.64
CA ILE A 80 4.51 -7.25 6.28
C ILE A 80 3.44 -8.08 5.57
N VAL A 81 3.81 -9.31 5.22
CA VAL A 81 2.91 -10.31 4.65
C VAL A 81 2.82 -11.47 5.63
N GLU A 82 1.61 -11.74 6.12
CA GLU A 82 1.32 -12.81 7.06
C GLU A 82 0.41 -13.84 6.40
N GLY A 83 0.67 -15.12 6.68
CA GLY A 83 -0.14 -16.24 6.20
C GLY A 83 -0.99 -16.85 7.31
N TYR A 84 -2.22 -17.21 6.99
CA TYR A 84 -3.12 -17.93 7.90
C TYR A 84 -3.87 -19.05 7.19
N THR A 85 -4.27 -20.06 7.96
CA THR A 85 -5.12 -21.20 7.54
C THR A 85 -6.35 -21.32 8.46
N GLY A 86 -7.35 -22.08 8.03
CA GLY A 86 -8.61 -22.25 8.76
C GLY A 86 -9.65 -21.16 8.49
N GLY A 87 -9.44 -20.34 7.46
CA GLY A 87 -10.43 -19.39 6.97
C GLY A 87 -11.61 -20.06 6.28
N VAL A 88 -12.67 -19.30 6.03
CA VAL A 88 -13.88 -19.76 5.32
C VAL A 88 -14.24 -18.74 4.26
N ILE A 89 -14.55 -19.22 3.07
CA ILE A 89 -14.96 -18.37 1.94
C ILE A 89 -16.34 -18.82 1.50
N THR A 90 -17.24 -17.87 1.36
CA THR A 90 -18.56 -18.09 0.74
C THR A 90 -18.71 -17.13 -0.40
N SER A 91 -19.10 -17.67 -1.55
CA SER A 91 -19.35 -16.91 -2.77
C SER A 91 -20.77 -17.13 -3.26
N SER A 92 -21.36 -16.08 -3.85
CA SER A 92 -22.65 -16.20 -4.55
C SER A 92 -22.53 -16.08 -6.07
N LEU A 93 -21.32 -15.81 -6.60
CA LEU A 93 -21.09 -15.73 -8.04
C LEU A 93 -21.26 -17.11 -8.69
N THR A 94 -22.29 -17.26 -9.52
CA THR A 94 -22.54 -18.50 -10.28
C THR A 94 -21.81 -18.58 -11.61
N GLY A 95 -21.23 -17.48 -12.10
CA GLY A 95 -20.40 -17.43 -13.31
C GLY A 95 -19.19 -16.52 -13.14
N ASN A 96 -18.31 -16.52 -14.15
CA ASN A 96 -17.08 -15.73 -14.15
C ASN A 96 -17.40 -14.23 -14.09
N GLY A 97 -16.67 -13.47 -13.29
CA GLY A 97 -16.90 -12.04 -13.13
C GLY A 97 -16.54 -11.51 -11.74
N THR A 98 -17.02 -10.31 -11.45
CA THR A 98 -16.82 -9.60 -10.19
C THR A 98 -18.15 -9.26 -9.55
N GLY A 99 -18.19 -9.20 -8.21
CA GLY A 99 -19.39 -8.85 -7.46
C GLY A 99 -19.11 -8.47 -6.01
N THR A 100 -20.08 -7.83 -5.36
CA THR A 100 -20.00 -7.38 -3.96
C THR A 100 -20.92 -8.21 -3.07
N SER A 101 -20.76 -9.53 -3.13
CA SER A 101 -21.61 -10.50 -2.44
C SER A 101 -20.80 -11.55 -1.68
N GLY A 102 -19.48 -11.43 -1.70
CA GLY A 102 -18.58 -12.39 -1.07
C GLY A 102 -18.64 -12.30 0.45
N SER A 103 -18.26 -13.40 1.08
CA SER A 103 -17.90 -13.44 2.49
C SER A 103 -16.61 -14.21 2.67
N ALA A 104 -15.74 -13.67 3.52
CA ALA A 104 -14.51 -14.32 3.91
C ALA A 104 -14.30 -14.16 5.41
N THR A 105 -13.86 -15.24 6.05
CA THR A 105 -13.27 -15.22 7.38
C THR A 105 -11.79 -15.51 7.22
N ILE A 106 -10.96 -14.62 7.77
CA ILE A 106 -9.51 -14.83 7.81
C ILE A 106 -9.22 -16.04 8.70
N GLY A 107 -8.24 -16.85 8.30
CA GLY A 107 -7.78 -17.96 9.14
C GLY A 107 -7.26 -17.48 10.49
N THR A 108 -7.40 -18.30 11.52
CA THR A 108 -6.87 -17.99 12.86
C THR A 108 -5.55 -18.68 13.16
N THR A 109 -5.14 -19.65 12.33
CA THR A 109 -3.92 -20.43 12.52
C THR A 109 -2.83 -19.87 11.62
N SER A 110 -1.75 -19.37 12.22
CA SER A 110 -0.57 -18.89 11.48
C SER A 110 -0.05 -19.98 10.53
N ALA A 111 0.38 -19.56 9.34
CA ALA A 111 0.98 -20.43 8.34
C ALA A 111 2.08 -19.68 7.58
N ALA A 112 3.10 -20.42 7.16
CA ALA A 112 4.19 -19.87 6.35
C ALA A 112 3.67 -19.21 5.07
N VAL A 113 4.08 -17.97 4.84
CA VAL A 113 4.01 -17.35 3.52
C VAL A 113 5.12 -17.98 2.68
N GLY A 114 4.75 -18.49 1.51
CA GLY A 114 5.73 -19.07 0.60
C GLY A 114 5.51 -18.70 -0.85
N GLU A 115 6.45 -19.18 -1.67
CA GLU A 115 6.50 -18.90 -3.10
C GLU A 115 5.81 -20.03 -3.89
N VAL A 116 5.10 -19.65 -4.93
CA VAL A 116 4.44 -20.63 -5.82
C VAL A 116 5.48 -21.31 -6.71
N THR A 117 5.89 -22.55 -6.41
CA THR A 117 6.95 -23.27 -7.13
C THR A 117 6.43 -24.43 -7.98
N GLY A 118 6.94 -24.60 -9.23
CA GLY A 118 6.77 -25.84 -10.01
C GLY A 118 5.77 -25.81 -11.17
N GLY A 119 5.60 -24.67 -11.85
CA GLY A 119 5.00 -24.65 -13.20
C GLY A 119 4.49 -23.29 -13.68
N THR A 120 4.03 -22.43 -12.77
CA THR A 120 3.65 -21.01 -12.97
C THR A 120 3.18 -20.49 -11.61
N ILE A 121 3.67 -19.39 -11.00
CA ILE A 121 4.55 -18.27 -11.39
C ILE A 121 5.96 -18.46 -10.82
N VAL A 122 7.01 -18.25 -11.63
CA VAL A 122 8.37 -18.06 -11.11
C VAL A 122 8.55 -16.58 -10.73
N GLY A 123 8.81 -16.31 -9.45
CA GLY A 123 9.58 -15.14 -9.01
C GLY A 123 8.87 -13.84 -8.60
N ALA A 124 7.55 -13.81 -8.41
CA ALA A 124 6.85 -12.55 -8.07
C ALA A 124 5.58 -12.67 -7.20
N ALA A 125 5.03 -13.86 -6.94
CA ALA A 125 3.73 -14.01 -6.27
C ALA A 125 3.83 -14.43 -4.79
N PHE A 126 2.82 -14.04 -4.00
CA PHE A 126 2.59 -14.45 -2.61
C PHE A 126 1.55 -15.58 -2.52
N GLY A 127 1.80 -16.56 -1.65
CA GLY A 127 0.85 -17.61 -1.30
C GLY A 127 1.06 -18.16 0.11
N VAL A 128 0.16 -19.02 0.58
CA VAL A 128 0.31 -19.76 1.86
C VAL A 128 0.92 -21.13 1.56
N GLY A 129 2.03 -21.48 2.20
CA GLY A 129 2.81 -22.65 1.78
C GLY A 129 3.36 -22.45 0.37
N ASN A 130 2.74 -23.04 -0.66
CA ASN A 130 3.15 -22.84 -2.06
C ASN A 130 2.03 -22.29 -2.96
N SER A 131 0.86 -21.93 -2.41
CA SER A 131 -0.33 -21.55 -3.18
C SER A 131 -1.41 -20.95 -2.28
N MET A 132 -2.32 -20.15 -2.85
CA MET A 132 -3.50 -19.66 -2.12
C MET A 132 -4.64 -20.68 -2.17
N GLU A 133 -4.56 -21.76 -1.39
CA GLU A 133 -5.52 -22.88 -1.42
C GLU A 133 -6.55 -22.86 -0.28
N GLY A 134 -7.79 -23.25 -0.61
CA GLY A 134 -8.83 -23.62 0.34
C GLY A 134 -9.08 -22.60 1.44
N THR A 135 -8.70 -22.96 2.68
CA THR A 135 -8.90 -22.15 3.89
C THR A 135 -7.72 -21.21 4.18
N GLY A 136 -6.77 -21.08 3.27
CA GLY A 136 -5.66 -20.15 3.35
C GLY A 136 -6.12 -18.69 3.29
N SER A 137 -5.32 -17.78 3.81
CA SER A 137 -5.51 -16.33 3.67
C SER A 137 -4.20 -15.59 3.89
N LEU A 138 -4.02 -14.47 3.20
CA LEU A 138 -2.93 -13.54 3.41
C LEU A 138 -3.46 -12.27 4.07
N LYS A 139 -2.61 -11.68 4.91
CA LYS A 139 -2.78 -10.32 5.41
C LYS A 139 -1.56 -9.51 5.01
N PHE A 140 -1.80 -8.37 4.37
CA PHE A 140 -0.81 -7.36 4.08
C PHE A 140 -1.01 -6.18 5.01
N SER A 141 0.08 -5.66 5.57
CA SER A 141 0.05 -4.50 6.45
C SER A 141 1.33 -3.69 6.33
N VAL A 142 1.23 -2.38 6.57
CA VAL A 142 2.40 -1.49 6.64
C VAL A 142 2.73 -1.17 8.08
N ALA A 143 4.02 -1.28 8.42
CA ALA A 143 4.55 -1.00 9.75
C ALA A 143 5.81 -0.13 9.66
N ASN A 144 6.30 0.34 10.82
CA ASN A 144 7.56 1.08 10.94
C ASN A 144 7.71 2.29 9.99
N LEU A 145 6.58 2.92 9.65
CA LEU A 145 6.51 4.08 8.77
C LEU A 145 7.19 5.28 9.42
N ALA A 146 8.25 5.79 8.79
CA ALA A 146 8.99 6.95 9.23
C ALA A 146 9.40 7.82 8.04
N TYR A 147 9.30 9.14 8.22
CA TYR A 147 9.68 10.11 7.19
C TYR A 147 10.55 11.20 7.81
N LYS A 148 11.74 11.43 7.24
CA LYS A 148 12.73 12.35 7.79
C LYS A 148 12.39 13.83 7.55
N GLY A 149 11.54 14.11 6.56
CA GLY A 149 11.08 15.47 6.22
C GLY A 149 9.91 15.99 7.06
N GLY A 150 9.29 15.15 7.90
CA GLY A 150 8.09 15.53 8.65
C GLY A 150 7.32 14.31 9.15
N SER A 151 6.06 14.18 8.74
CA SER A 151 5.21 13.02 9.07
C SER A 151 4.82 12.24 7.82
N ALA A 152 4.47 10.96 7.99
CA ALA A 152 3.88 10.15 6.92
C ALA A 152 2.66 9.40 7.44
N THR A 153 1.68 9.21 6.57
CA THR A 153 0.47 8.43 6.82
C THR A 153 0.33 7.39 5.72
N PHE A 154 0.00 6.15 6.09
CA PHE A 154 -0.34 5.12 5.12
C PHE A 154 -1.78 5.35 4.65
N ASP A 155 -1.96 5.54 3.35
CA ASP A 155 -3.26 5.89 2.76
C ASP A 155 -4.12 4.64 2.51
N GLY A 156 -3.49 3.46 2.49
CA GLY A 156 -4.15 2.18 2.30
C GLY A 156 -3.67 1.45 1.04
N PHE A 157 -4.07 0.19 0.95
CA PHE A 157 -3.96 -0.61 -0.27
C PHE A 157 -5.09 -0.24 -1.21
N SER A 158 -4.77 0.13 -2.45
CA SER A 158 -5.72 0.57 -3.47
C SER A 158 -6.01 -0.50 -4.53
N ALA A 159 -5.09 -1.46 -4.72
CA ALA A 159 -5.31 -2.63 -5.55
C ALA A 159 -4.50 -3.84 -5.07
N ALA A 160 -5.00 -5.03 -5.40
CA ALA A 160 -4.22 -6.25 -5.37
C ALA A 160 -4.41 -6.98 -6.69
N PHE A 161 -3.33 -7.52 -7.24
CA PHE A 161 -3.37 -8.28 -8.46
C PHE A 161 -3.25 -9.75 -8.12
N SER A 162 -4.13 -10.53 -8.71
CA SER A 162 -4.30 -11.94 -8.43
C SER A 162 -4.14 -12.71 -9.72
N GLN A 163 -3.35 -13.77 -9.69
CA GLN A 163 -3.02 -14.50 -10.90
C GLN A 163 -3.38 -15.96 -10.75
N GLU A 164 -4.23 -16.42 -11.66
CA GLU A 164 -4.70 -17.80 -11.74
C GLU A 164 -3.99 -18.56 -12.86
N TYR A 165 -3.67 -19.82 -12.59
CA TYR A 165 -3.10 -20.73 -13.58
C TYR A 165 -3.89 -22.03 -13.63
N ASN A 166 -4.39 -22.33 -14.83
CA ASN A 166 -5.08 -23.56 -15.25
C ASN A 166 -6.61 -23.48 -15.36
N GLN A 167 -7.19 -22.27 -15.45
CA GLN A 167 -8.63 -22.05 -15.74
C GLN A 167 -9.55 -22.80 -14.78
N ASN A 168 -9.10 -22.93 -13.53
CA ASN A 168 -9.71 -23.74 -12.51
C ASN A 168 -10.94 -23.10 -11.86
N ASN A 169 -11.35 -21.92 -12.35
CA ASN A 169 -12.55 -21.23 -11.89
C ASN A 169 -12.51 -20.95 -10.38
N HIS A 170 -11.34 -20.48 -9.92
CA HIS A 170 -11.11 -20.06 -8.54
C HIS A 170 -12.04 -18.89 -8.16
N ILE A 171 -12.19 -18.67 -6.86
CA ILE A 171 -12.88 -17.50 -6.32
C ILE A 171 -12.01 -16.89 -5.23
N ALA A 172 -11.60 -15.64 -5.41
CA ALA A 172 -10.91 -14.88 -4.38
C ALA A 172 -11.82 -13.80 -3.81
N VAL A 173 -11.71 -13.57 -2.50
CA VAL A 173 -12.45 -12.54 -1.79
C VAL A 173 -11.45 -11.63 -1.09
N VAL A 174 -11.67 -10.32 -1.20
CA VAL A 174 -10.86 -9.31 -0.53
C VAL A 174 -11.59 -8.79 0.70
N GLY A 175 -10.91 -8.83 1.85
CA GLY A 175 -11.40 -8.35 3.14
C GLY A 175 -11.81 -9.45 4.11
N SER A 176 -12.59 -9.07 5.13
CA SER A 176 -13.15 -9.96 6.16
C SER A 176 -14.56 -9.52 6.51
N GLY A 177 -15.48 -10.47 6.68
CA GLY A 177 -16.90 -10.21 6.91
C GLY A 177 -17.79 -10.57 5.72
N THR A 178 -18.78 -9.74 5.41
CA THR A 178 -19.80 -9.99 4.37
C THR A 178 -19.98 -8.77 3.46
N GLY A 179 -20.54 -8.97 2.27
CA GLY A 179 -20.67 -7.88 1.27
C GLY A 179 -19.33 -7.50 0.65
N LEU A 180 -18.38 -8.42 0.68
CA LEU A 180 -17.02 -8.21 0.21
C LEU A 180 -16.95 -8.31 -1.31
N PHE A 181 -15.91 -7.68 -1.87
CA PHE A 181 -15.57 -7.88 -3.26
C PHE A 181 -15.07 -9.31 -3.47
N GLU A 182 -15.72 -10.00 -4.39
CA GLU A 182 -15.33 -11.32 -4.84
C GLU A 182 -15.06 -11.31 -6.35
N HIS A 183 -14.05 -12.07 -6.74
CA HIS A 183 -13.66 -12.26 -8.13
C HIS A 183 -13.64 -13.74 -8.46
N ARG A 184 -14.29 -14.11 -9.56
CA ARG A 184 -14.30 -15.47 -10.11
C ARG A 184 -13.63 -15.49 -11.47
N TRP A 185 -12.54 -16.24 -11.59
CA TRP A 185 -11.75 -16.30 -12.81
C TRP A 185 -12.45 -17.09 -13.91
N GLY A 186 -12.38 -16.57 -15.13
CA GLY A 186 -12.83 -17.29 -16.32
C GLY A 186 -11.74 -17.85 -17.22
N GLN A 187 -10.47 -17.50 -16.96
CA GLN A 187 -9.31 -17.92 -17.73
C GLN A 187 -8.01 -17.58 -16.96
N SER A 188 -6.90 -18.24 -17.30
CA SER A 188 -5.58 -17.95 -16.75
C SER A 188 -5.16 -16.51 -17.06
N SER A 189 -5.29 -15.61 -16.09
CA SER A 189 -4.99 -14.20 -16.25
C SER A 189 -4.72 -13.53 -14.91
N GLU A 190 -3.95 -12.45 -14.96
CA GLU A 190 -3.86 -11.51 -13.85
C GLU A 190 -5.15 -10.67 -13.80
N GLN A 191 -5.67 -10.50 -12.60
CA GLN A 191 -6.92 -9.81 -12.33
C GLN A 191 -6.75 -8.86 -11.15
N GLN A 192 -7.12 -7.61 -11.37
CA GLN A 192 -7.15 -6.60 -10.33
C GLN A 192 -8.34 -6.83 -9.40
N LEU A 193 -8.07 -6.88 -8.10
CA LEU A 193 -9.05 -6.95 -7.04
C LEU A 193 -9.17 -5.56 -6.40
N THR A 194 -10.39 -5.06 -6.29
CA THR A 194 -10.67 -3.78 -5.64
C THR A 194 -10.61 -3.94 -4.12
N THR A 195 -9.78 -3.13 -3.46
CA THR A 195 -9.50 -3.24 -2.02
C THR A 195 -10.16 -2.15 -1.19
N GLY A 196 -10.51 -1.00 -1.78
CA GLY A 196 -11.25 0.09 -1.12
C GLY A 196 -10.45 0.90 -0.11
N ASP A 197 -9.15 1.09 -0.35
CA ASP A 197 -8.23 1.90 0.48
C ASP A 197 -8.18 1.45 1.95
N VAL A 198 -7.88 0.16 2.16
CA VAL A 198 -7.82 -0.46 3.49
C VAL A 198 -6.42 -0.40 4.09
N SER A 199 -6.32 -0.18 5.39
CA SER A 199 -5.03 -0.15 6.12
C SER A 199 -4.43 -1.55 6.32
N ASN A 200 -5.27 -2.57 6.44
CA ASN A 200 -4.89 -3.98 6.38
C ASN A 200 -5.66 -4.62 5.23
N LEU A 201 -4.93 -5.22 4.30
CA LEU A 201 -5.52 -5.91 3.17
C LEU A 201 -5.52 -7.40 3.47
N TYR A 202 -6.72 -7.99 3.46
CA TYR A 202 -6.91 -9.42 3.63
C TYR A 202 -7.32 -10.02 2.30
N ILE A 203 -6.68 -11.12 1.92
CA ILE A 203 -7.00 -11.85 0.70
C ILE A 203 -7.20 -13.31 1.07
N SER A 204 -8.40 -13.82 0.81
CA SER A 204 -8.72 -15.22 1.07
C SER A 204 -8.00 -16.15 0.10
N GLY A 205 -7.95 -17.45 0.39
CA GLY A 205 -7.63 -18.50 -0.58
C GLY A 205 -8.69 -18.62 -1.67
N ALA A 206 -8.60 -19.68 -2.51
CA ALA A 206 -9.65 -19.99 -3.47
C ALA A 206 -10.58 -21.13 -3.03
N THR A 207 -11.86 -21.00 -3.40
CA THR A 207 -12.81 -22.12 -3.43
C THR A 207 -13.09 -22.57 -4.86
N GLY A 208 -12.97 -23.88 -5.12
CA GLY A 208 -13.20 -24.52 -6.42
C GLY A 208 -11.94 -24.64 -7.29
N GLY A 209 -11.85 -25.65 -8.15
CA GLY A 209 -10.70 -25.90 -9.01
C GLY A 209 -9.57 -26.73 -8.40
N ASN A 210 -8.64 -27.25 -9.22
CA ASN A 210 -7.43 -27.91 -8.74
C ASN A 210 -6.28 -26.90 -8.65
N ASP A 211 -6.03 -26.38 -7.45
CA ASP A 211 -4.76 -25.87 -6.94
C ASP A 211 -3.87 -25.09 -7.92
N ARG A 212 -3.88 -23.74 -7.83
CA ARG A 212 -2.72 -22.81 -7.93
C ARG A 212 -3.14 -21.40 -8.39
N TRP A 213 -3.33 -20.51 -7.42
CA TRP A 213 -3.30 -19.06 -7.67
C TRP A 213 -2.51 -18.37 -6.55
N GLY A 214 -2.16 -17.11 -6.76
CA GLY A 214 -1.49 -16.28 -5.76
C GLY A 214 -1.70 -14.79 -6.02
N VAL A 215 -1.26 -13.97 -5.07
CA VAL A 215 -1.26 -12.51 -5.22
C VAL A 215 0.03 -12.12 -5.95
N SER A 216 -0.06 -11.61 -7.16
CA SER A 216 1.10 -11.25 -7.99
C SER A 216 1.70 -9.91 -7.60
N SER A 217 0.87 -8.91 -7.31
CA SER A 217 1.34 -7.59 -6.90
C SER A 217 0.31 -6.79 -6.11
N LEU A 218 0.72 -5.65 -5.56
CA LEU A 218 -0.09 -4.73 -4.77
C LEU A 218 0.14 -3.29 -5.21
N ASP A 219 -0.91 -2.48 -5.13
CA ASP A 219 -0.80 -1.03 -5.20
C ASP A 219 -1.22 -0.42 -3.86
N PHE A 220 -0.48 0.59 -3.41
CA PHE A 220 -0.76 1.29 -2.15
C PHE A 220 -0.18 2.71 -2.14
N GLY A 221 -0.73 3.56 -1.27
CA GLY A 221 -0.32 4.97 -1.13
C GLY A 221 0.26 5.29 0.25
N ILE A 222 1.21 6.22 0.27
CA ILE A 222 1.70 6.87 1.49
C ILE A 222 1.72 8.39 1.26
N THR A 223 1.03 9.14 2.12
CA THR A 223 1.08 10.60 2.11
C THR A 223 2.11 11.11 3.11
N THR A 224 3.08 11.88 2.63
CA THR A 224 4.06 12.60 3.44
C THR A 224 3.65 14.05 3.63
N ILE A 225 3.98 14.63 4.77
CA ILE A 225 3.71 16.02 5.11
C ILE A 225 4.99 16.64 5.62
N ILE A 226 5.44 17.70 4.97
CA ILE A 226 6.59 18.50 5.38
C ILE A 226 6.07 19.77 6.07
N PRO A 227 6.30 19.96 7.38
CA PRO A 227 6.02 21.24 8.00
C PRO A 227 6.97 22.30 7.43
N GLU A 228 6.44 23.48 7.10
CA GLU A 228 7.29 24.59 6.66
C GLU A 228 8.37 24.89 7.71
N PRO A 229 9.63 25.13 7.31
CA PRO A 229 10.66 25.54 8.24
C PRO A 229 10.22 26.84 8.93
N ALA A 230 10.38 26.89 10.26
CA ALA A 230 9.98 28.00 11.13
C ALA A 230 10.63 29.36 10.82
N THR A 231 11.34 29.50 9.70
CA THR A 231 11.97 30.72 9.20
C THR A 231 10.99 31.89 9.03
N MET A 232 9.68 31.62 8.86
CA MET A 232 8.65 32.67 8.90
C MET A 232 8.47 33.31 10.29
N GLY A 233 8.80 32.60 11.37
CA GLY A 233 8.75 33.14 12.74
C GLY A 233 9.86 34.15 13.05
N MET A 234 11.02 34.07 12.37
CA MET A 234 12.13 35.02 12.55
C MET A 234 11.93 36.36 11.82
N ILE A 235 11.05 36.41 10.81
CA ILE A 235 10.74 37.65 10.09
C ILE A 235 9.99 38.65 10.99
N MET A 236 9.31 38.18 12.04
CA MET A 236 8.60 39.05 13.00
C MET A 236 9.52 39.68 14.06
N ALA A 237 10.75 39.19 14.24
CA ALA A 237 11.66 39.70 15.26
C ALA A 237 12.61 40.81 14.75
N SER A 238 12.82 40.96 13.43
CA SER A 238 13.91 41.79 12.89
C SER A 238 13.50 42.91 11.92
N GLY A 239 12.20 43.18 11.70
CA GLY A 239 11.73 44.39 11.01
C GLY A 239 12.11 44.58 9.54
N PHE A 240 12.88 43.65 8.95
CA PHE A 240 13.26 43.62 7.54
C PHE A 240 13.17 42.19 7.02
N GLY A 241 12.01 41.82 6.46
CA GLY A 241 11.79 40.46 5.94
C GLY A 241 12.25 40.31 4.50
N ILE A 242 13.37 39.62 4.28
CA ILE A 242 13.64 38.96 3.00
C ILE A 242 12.80 37.67 2.99
N ILE A 243 11.83 37.58 2.09
CA ILE A 243 11.04 36.36 1.89
C ILE A 243 11.90 35.37 1.11
N PHE A 244 12.44 34.36 1.79
CA PHE A 244 12.98 33.19 1.10
C PHE A 244 11.83 32.29 0.68
N ILE A 245 11.24 32.56 -0.49
CA ILE A 245 10.36 31.60 -1.15
C ILE A 245 11.27 30.50 -1.70
N ARG A 246 11.08 29.25 -1.25
CA ARG A 246 11.66 28.07 -1.91
C ARG A 246 10.94 27.94 -3.27
N ARG A 247 11.41 28.64 -4.31
CA ARG A 247 10.91 28.46 -5.68
C ARG A 247 11.28 27.05 -6.12
N ARG A 248 10.30 26.13 -6.18
CA ARG A 248 10.48 24.89 -6.94
C ARG A 248 10.24 25.20 -8.42
N PHE A 249 11.20 24.84 -9.26
CA PHE A 249 10.99 24.70 -10.70
C PHE A 249 10.24 23.38 -10.89
N MET A 250 8.99 23.43 -11.34
CA MET A 250 8.33 22.26 -11.90
C MET A 250 9.01 21.99 -13.26
N MET A 251 9.65 20.83 -13.42
CA MET A 251 10.08 20.30 -14.72
C MET A 251 9.20 19.12 -15.09
#